data_AF-A0A1F9K6Q1-F1
#
_entry.id   AF-A0A1F9K6Q1-F1
#
_cell.length_a   1.000
_cell.length_b   1.000
_cell.length_c   1.000
_cell.angle_alpha   90.00
_cell.angle_beta   90.00
_cell.angle_gamma   90.00
#
_symmetry.space_group_name_H-M   'P 1'
#
loop_
_entity.id
_entity.type
_entity.pdbx_description
1 polymer ?
#
loop_
_entity_poly.entity_id
_entity_poly.type
_entity_poly.pdbx_seq_one_letter_code
_entity_poly.pdbx_strand_id
1 'polypeptide(L)'
;MPVTWFSTGPAAKKGAGSGRARRVVFKMNRMVTTLALFLILCVAAGAQEGGTRPDARISQPDRDHLGGSEISRLDADLMGAMTVYRESLERVLNIYEREVQKLTEQVAQWREFYQRGYIARVELEERERVLAVAKANVERTGSRIEETGIAIREAEAQEELMRQPPALAGASGQPTTSVRYEAVGRWSLADANSIVRFFSASFGRLLPITALGQTPLHERMGLDHRDAMDVAVHPDSPEGRALMAYLRGNGIPFIAFWNRVSGAATGAHIHIGRPSLRMTSK
;
A
#
# COMPACT_ATOMS: atom_id res chain seq x y z
N MET A 1 30.58 88.65 -11.93
CA MET A 1 30.41 88.12 -13.30
C MET A 1 29.25 87.14 -13.26
N PRO A 2 28.06 87.51 -13.76
CA PRO A 2 26.80 86.79 -13.56
C PRO A 2 26.44 85.92 -14.78
N VAL A 3 25.66 84.84 -14.57
CA VAL A 3 24.59 84.46 -15.52
C VAL A 3 23.43 83.88 -14.71
N THR A 4 22.35 84.64 -14.67
CA THR A 4 20.98 84.27 -14.30
C THR A 4 20.30 83.52 -15.45
N TRP A 5 19.46 82.52 -15.18
CA TRP A 5 18.26 82.25 -15.98
C TRP A 5 17.12 81.73 -15.10
N PHE A 6 16.04 82.50 -15.07
CA PHE A 6 14.69 82.09 -14.66
C PHE A 6 14.04 81.29 -15.79
N SER A 7 13.22 80.29 -15.47
CA SER A 7 12.03 79.98 -16.28
C SER A 7 10.96 79.29 -15.44
N THR A 8 9.73 79.76 -15.63
CA THR A 8 8.52 79.53 -14.84
C THR A 8 7.53 78.61 -15.56
N GLY A 9 7.00 77.60 -14.85
CA GLY A 9 5.66 77.01 -15.01
C GLY A 9 5.36 76.13 -16.25
N PRO A 10 4.24 75.36 -16.29
CA PRO A 10 3.08 75.42 -15.38
C PRO A 10 2.66 74.07 -14.72
N ALA A 11 1.72 74.19 -13.78
CA ALA A 11 0.99 73.13 -13.11
C ALA A 11 -0.15 72.53 -13.97
N ALA A 12 -0.38 71.22 -13.86
CA ALA A 12 -1.60 70.45 -14.20
C ALA A 12 -1.19 68.95 -14.30
N LYS A 13 -1.91 67.92 -13.89
CA LYS A 13 -3.32 67.73 -13.51
C LYS A 13 -3.38 66.41 -12.70
N LYS A 14 -4.22 66.40 -11.66
CA LYS A 14 -4.69 65.17 -11.01
C LYS A 14 -5.50 64.36 -12.04
N GLY A 15 -5.00 63.18 -12.40
CA GLY A 15 -5.71 62.19 -13.20
C GLY A 15 -6.31 61.13 -12.29
N ALA A 16 -7.59 61.29 -11.97
CA ALA A 16 -8.41 60.24 -11.37
C ALA A 16 -8.59 59.11 -12.40
N GLY A 17 -7.83 58.02 -12.23
CA GLY A 17 -7.99 56.79 -13.00
C GLY A 17 -8.90 55.83 -12.24
N SER A 18 -10.22 55.94 -12.46
CA SER A 18 -11.21 54.96 -12.02
C SER A 18 -11.03 53.64 -12.79
N GLY A 19 -10.07 52.83 -12.37
CA GLY A 19 -9.88 51.46 -12.83
C GLY A 19 -10.82 50.52 -12.10
N ARG A 20 -12.01 50.32 -12.67
CA ARG A 20 -13.06 49.38 -12.23
C ARG A 20 -12.44 48.01 -11.91
N ALA A 21 -12.25 47.73 -10.61
CA ALA A 21 -11.85 46.42 -10.12
C ALA A 21 -12.90 45.38 -10.55
N ARG A 22 -12.60 44.61 -11.59
CA ARG A 22 -13.37 43.42 -11.94
C ARG A 22 -13.12 42.40 -10.83
N ARG A 23 -14.02 42.38 -9.84
CA ARG A 23 -14.18 41.25 -8.92
C ARG A 23 -14.50 40.02 -9.77
N VAL A 24 -13.48 39.21 -10.06
CA VAL A 24 -13.69 37.85 -10.53
C VAL A 24 -14.14 37.06 -9.31
N VAL A 25 -15.46 36.92 -9.17
CA VAL A 25 -16.08 36.04 -8.18
C VAL A 25 -15.75 34.61 -8.59
N PHE A 26 -14.71 34.04 -7.99
CA PHE A 26 -14.44 32.60 -8.12
C PHE A 26 -15.56 31.86 -7.37
N LYS A 27 -16.41 31.18 -8.13
CA LYS A 27 -17.54 30.41 -7.64
C LYS A 27 -16.96 29.20 -6.88
N MET A 28 -17.04 29.28 -5.55
CA MET A 28 -16.65 28.25 -4.60
C MET A 28 -17.54 27.01 -4.80
N ASN A 29 -17.10 26.04 -5.59
CA ASN A 29 -17.83 24.79 -5.75
C ASN A 29 -17.52 23.89 -4.55
N ARG A 30 -18.29 24.05 -3.48
CA ARG A 30 -18.29 23.17 -2.30
C ARG A 30 -19.04 21.89 -2.67
N MET A 31 -18.37 20.92 -3.29
CA MET A 31 -18.87 19.54 -3.26
C MET A 31 -18.46 18.93 -1.93
N VAL A 32 -19.39 19.03 -0.98
CA VAL A 32 -19.36 18.32 0.29
C VAL A 32 -19.48 16.83 0.01
N THR A 33 -18.41 16.09 0.30
CA THR A 33 -18.40 14.65 0.42
C THR A 33 -19.13 14.24 1.70
N THR A 34 -20.34 13.71 1.57
CA THR A 34 -20.99 12.94 2.64
C THR A 34 -21.54 11.66 2.06
N LEU A 35 -20.79 10.57 2.24
CA LEU A 35 -21.38 9.24 2.33
C LEU A 35 -20.74 8.55 3.54
N ALA A 36 -21.28 8.88 4.71
CA ALA A 36 -21.00 8.17 5.94
C ALA A 36 -22.02 7.02 6.08
N LEU A 37 -21.46 5.83 6.17
CA LEU A 37 -22.03 4.57 6.64
C LEU A 37 -22.86 4.78 7.92
N PHE A 38 -24.08 4.22 7.99
CA PHE A 38 -24.55 3.57 9.22
C PHE A 38 -25.75 2.65 8.91
N LEU A 39 -25.46 1.35 8.87
CA LEU A 39 -26.42 0.26 9.04
C LEU A 39 -26.47 -0.06 10.55
N ILE A 40 -27.63 -0.58 10.99
CA ILE A 40 -27.94 -1.26 12.27
C ILE A 40 -28.73 -0.42 13.29
N LEU A 41 -30.02 -0.78 13.48
CA LEU A 41 -30.52 -1.21 14.79
C LEU A 41 -31.78 -2.08 14.68
N CYS A 42 -31.73 -3.24 15.33
CA CYS A 42 -32.82 -4.19 15.55
C CYS A 42 -33.82 -3.69 16.60
N VAL A 43 -35.12 -4.02 16.46
CA VAL A 43 -36.00 -4.32 17.61
C VAL A 43 -36.97 -5.44 17.23
N ALA A 44 -37.08 -6.40 18.14
CA ALA A 44 -37.84 -7.64 18.09
C ALA A 44 -39.36 -7.46 18.18
N ALA A 45 -40.10 -8.39 17.58
CA ALA A 45 -41.42 -8.77 18.04
C ALA A 45 -41.56 -10.30 17.89
N GLY A 46 -41.59 -10.99 19.03
CA GLY A 46 -41.96 -12.39 19.09
C GLY A 46 -43.46 -12.55 18.93
N ALA A 47 -43.87 -13.61 18.25
CA ALA A 47 -45.19 -14.21 18.38
C ALA A 47 -45.07 -15.71 18.06
N GLN A 48 -45.41 -16.51 19.07
CA GLN A 48 -45.52 -17.96 19.08
C GLN A 48 -46.83 -18.37 18.39
N GLU A 49 -46.82 -19.42 17.56
CA GLU A 49 -47.99 -20.32 17.48
C GLU A 49 -47.57 -21.71 16.94
N GLY A 50 -48.06 -22.75 17.64
CA GLY A 50 -47.66 -24.14 17.48
C GLY A 50 -48.39 -24.90 16.36
N GLY A 51 -47.76 -26.00 15.94
CA GLY A 51 -48.33 -27.00 15.03
C GLY A 51 -47.50 -28.29 15.07
N THR A 52 -48.18 -29.42 15.01
CA THR A 52 -47.78 -30.77 15.48
C THR A 52 -47.17 -31.67 14.37
N ARG A 53 -46.12 -32.45 14.74
CA ARG A 53 -45.56 -33.73 14.14
C ARG A 53 -44.85 -33.68 12.77
N PRO A 54 -44.01 -34.68 12.37
CA PRO A 54 -43.63 -35.95 13.02
C PRO A 54 -42.11 -36.20 13.18
N ASP A 55 -41.78 -37.28 13.90
CA ASP A 55 -40.46 -37.90 14.01
C ASP A 55 -39.81 -38.13 12.63
N ALA A 56 -38.78 -37.36 12.31
CA ALA A 56 -37.84 -37.65 11.25
C ALA A 56 -36.46 -37.69 11.88
N ARG A 57 -35.94 -38.91 12.04
CA ARG A 57 -34.52 -39.16 12.27
C ARG A 57 -33.75 -38.47 11.14
N ILE A 58 -33.26 -37.27 11.40
CA ILE A 58 -32.33 -36.57 10.51
C ILE A 58 -31.05 -37.39 10.56
N SER A 59 -30.90 -38.29 9.59
CA SER A 59 -29.59 -38.78 9.20
C SER A 59 -28.77 -37.55 8.84
N GLN A 60 -27.80 -37.20 9.69
CA GLN A 60 -26.82 -36.18 9.37
C GLN A 60 -26.14 -36.61 8.06
N PRO A 61 -26.15 -35.78 7.01
CA PRO A 61 -25.33 -36.07 5.84
C PRO A 61 -23.86 -36.05 6.27
N ASP A 62 -23.18 -37.12 5.89
CA ASP A 62 -21.76 -37.35 6.02
C ASP A 62 -20.97 -36.09 5.62
N ARG A 63 -20.34 -35.44 6.60
CA ARG A 63 -19.66 -34.14 6.44
C ARG A 63 -18.26 -34.25 5.85
N ASP A 64 -17.75 -35.45 5.61
CA ASP A 64 -16.31 -35.64 5.45
C ASP A 64 -15.83 -35.76 4.00
N HIS A 65 -16.71 -35.73 2.99
CA HIS A 65 -16.28 -35.97 1.60
C HIS A 65 -16.61 -34.90 0.55
N LEU A 66 -17.24 -33.78 0.91
CA LEU A 66 -17.48 -32.65 -0.01
C LEU A 66 -16.65 -31.38 0.27
N GLY A 67 -16.00 -31.29 1.44
CA GLY A 67 -15.35 -30.06 1.91
C GLY A 67 -14.05 -29.67 1.19
N GLY A 68 -13.22 -30.62 0.75
CA GLY A 68 -11.90 -30.30 0.20
C GLY A 68 -11.94 -29.57 -1.15
N SER A 69 -12.87 -29.96 -2.03
CA SER A 69 -13.00 -29.35 -3.37
C SER A 69 -13.67 -27.98 -3.33
N GLU A 70 -14.60 -27.76 -2.40
CA GLU A 70 -15.25 -26.48 -2.19
C GLU A 70 -14.29 -25.46 -1.55
N ILE A 71 -13.51 -25.87 -0.55
CA ILE A 71 -12.46 -25.03 0.06
C ILE A 71 -11.41 -24.63 -0.98
N SER A 72 -10.95 -25.57 -1.81
CA SER A 72 -9.97 -25.28 -2.86
C SER A 72 -10.51 -24.28 -3.90
N ARG A 73 -11.81 -24.33 -4.22
CA ARG A 73 -12.44 -23.33 -5.10
C ARG A 73 -12.55 -21.96 -4.44
N LEU A 74 -12.94 -21.90 -3.17
CA LEU A 74 -13.00 -20.66 -2.41
C LEU A 74 -11.63 -19.98 -2.31
N ASP A 75 -10.56 -20.76 -2.09
CA ASP A 75 -9.17 -20.28 -2.09
C ASP A 75 -8.78 -19.70 -3.47
N ALA A 76 -9.11 -20.40 -4.56
CA ALA A 76 -8.82 -19.93 -5.91
C ALA A 76 -9.60 -18.64 -6.26
N ASP A 77 -10.88 -18.56 -5.89
CA ASP A 77 -11.72 -17.38 -6.09
C ASP A 77 -11.19 -16.18 -5.30
N LEU A 78 -10.73 -16.39 -4.07
CA LEU A 78 -10.12 -15.36 -3.25
C LEU A 78 -8.82 -14.83 -3.86
N MET A 79 -7.92 -15.73 -4.32
CA MET A 79 -6.69 -15.33 -5.01
C MET A 79 -7.00 -14.56 -6.29
N GLY A 80 -8.01 -14.98 -7.05
CA GLY A 80 -8.51 -14.26 -8.22
C GLY A 80 -9.01 -12.86 -7.87
N ALA A 81 -9.83 -12.73 -6.82
CA ALA A 81 -10.34 -11.45 -6.34
C ALA A 81 -9.21 -10.50 -5.89
N MET A 82 -8.17 -11.01 -5.23
CA MET A 82 -7.01 -10.21 -4.84
C MET A 82 -6.17 -9.75 -6.04
N THR A 83 -6.05 -10.58 -7.07
CA THR A 83 -5.41 -10.19 -8.34
C THR A 83 -6.16 -9.03 -8.99
N VAL A 84 -7.49 -9.14 -9.09
CA VAL A 84 -8.35 -8.05 -9.60
C VAL A 84 -8.25 -6.80 -8.74
N TYR A 85 -8.19 -6.96 -7.42
CA TYR A 85 -7.99 -5.84 -6.49
C TYR A 85 -6.65 -5.13 -6.74
N ARG A 86 -5.55 -5.87 -6.89
CA ARG A 86 -4.23 -5.31 -7.23
C ARG A 86 -4.26 -4.53 -8.55
N GLU A 87 -4.83 -5.10 -9.60
CA GLU A 87 -4.99 -4.41 -10.89
C GLU A 87 -5.83 -3.13 -10.77
N SER A 88 -6.86 -3.14 -9.90
CA SER A 88 -7.65 -1.95 -9.63
C SER A 88 -6.82 -0.84 -8.97
N LEU A 89 -5.92 -1.20 -8.05
CA LEU A 89 -5.00 -0.26 -7.42
C LEU A 89 -3.99 0.29 -8.43
N GLU A 90 -3.48 -0.52 -9.35
CA GLU A 90 -2.57 -0.07 -10.42
C GLU A 90 -3.24 0.99 -11.33
N ARG A 91 -4.53 0.81 -11.64
CA ARG A 91 -5.31 1.82 -12.39
C ARG A 91 -5.43 3.14 -11.61
N VAL A 92 -5.69 3.06 -10.30
CA VAL A 92 -5.78 4.23 -9.42
C VAL A 92 -4.42 4.92 -9.24
N LEU A 93 -3.34 4.15 -9.11
CA LEU A 93 -1.97 4.66 -8.99
C LEU A 93 -1.62 5.55 -10.19
N ASN A 94 -1.90 5.08 -11.40
CA ASN A 94 -1.64 5.86 -12.63
C ASN A 94 -2.45 7.17 -12.67
N ILE A 95 -3.66 7.21 -12.09
CA ILE A 95 -4.43 8.46 -11.95
C ILE A 95 -3.70 9.41 -11.01
N TYR A 96 -3.26 8.93 -9.84
CA TYR A 96 -2.54 9.76 -8.87
C TYR A 96 -1.17 10.23 -9.36
N GLU A 97 -0.44 9.42 -10.11
CA GLU A 97 0.85 9.81 -10.71
C GLU A 97 0.68 10.97 -11.69
N ARG A 98 -0.35 10.93 -12.54
CA ARG A 98 -0.69 12.04 -13.44
C ARG A 98 -1.10 13.30 -12.68
N GLU A 99 -1.82 13.15 -11.57
CA GLU A 99 -2.18 14.28 -10.71
C GLU A 99 -0.95 14.91 -10.06
N VAL A 100 -0.01 14.11 -9.54
CA VAL A 100 1.27 14.59 -8.99
C VAL A 100 2.08 15.33 -10.04
N GLN A 101 2.16 14.81 -11.27
CA GLN A 101 2.85 15.48 -12.38
C GLN A 101 2.26 16.87 -12.64
N LYS A 102 0.94 16.93 -12.82
CA LYS A 102 0.20 18.18 -13.07
C LYS A 102 0.33 19.19 -11.93
N LEU A 103 0.28 18.73 -10.68
CA LEU A 103 0.42 19.60 -9.51
C LEU A 103 1.87 20.09 -9.33
N THR A 104 2.86 19.26 -9.68
CA THR A 104 4.28 19.65 -9.66
C THR A 104 4.54 20.80 -10.63
N GLU A 105 4.01 20.71 -11.85
CA GLU A 105 4.11 21.78 -12.85
C GLU A 105 3.41 23.07 -12.39
N GLN A 106 2.24 22.96 -11.75
CA GLN A 106 1.55 24.11 -11.18
C GLN A 106 2.35 24.74 -10.05
N VAL A 107 2.84 23.97 -9.08
CA VAL A 107 3.66 24.51 -7.97
C VAL A 107 4.89 25.23 -8.51
N ALA A 108 5.52 24.72 -9.58
CA ALA A 108 6.66 25.38 -10.21
C ALA A 108 6.29 26.78 -10.76
N GLN A 109 5.17 26.90 -11.48
CA GLN A 109 4.68 28.20 -11.99
C GLN A 109 4.33 29.16 -10.85
N TRP A 110 3.68 28.67 -9.80
CA TRP A 110 3.29 29.50 -8.66
C TRP A 110 4.50 29.98 -7.86
N ARG A 111 5.56 29.16 -7.79
CA ARG A 111 6.83 29.57 -7.20
C ARG A 111 7.46 30.75 -7.96
N GLU A 112 7.36 30.77 -9.29
CA GLU A 112 7.80 31.91 -10.10
C GLU A 112 7.00 33.19 -9.81
N PHE A 113 5.67 33.09 -9.68
CA PHE A 113 4.84 34.24 -9.30
C PHE A 113 5.16 34.76 -7.89
N TYR A 114 5.47 33.87 -6.95
CA TYR A 114 5.88 34.26 -5.60
C TYR A 114 7.22 35.00 -5.64
N GLN A 115 8.21 34.49 -6.39
CA GLN A 115 9.51 35.14 -6.54
C GLN A 115 9.40 36.54 -7.18
N ARG A 116 8.41 36.76 -8.05
CA ARG A 116 8.11 38.08 -8.63
C ARG A 116 7.24 38.98 -7.75
N GLY A 117 6.80 38.49 -6.58
CA GLY A 117 5.95 39.25 -5.65
C GLY A 117 4.49 39.38 -6.08
N TYR A 118 4.01 38.57 -7.01
CA TYR A 118 2.63 38.62 -7.51
C TYR A 118 1.61 37.88 -6.63
N ILE A 119 2.08 36.97 -5.77
CA ILE A 119 1.25 36.18 -4.87
C ILE A 119 1.83 36.20 -3.45
N ALA A 120 0.97 35.96 -2.45
CA ALA A 120 1.41 35.83 -1.07
C ALA A 120 2.03 34.44 -0.81
N ARG A 121 2.94 34.36 0.17
CA ARG A 121 3.59 33.10 0.58
C ARG A 121 2.57 32.00 0.93
N VAL A 122 1.51 32.37 1.64
CA VAL A 122 0.45 31.44 2.07
C VAL A 122 -0.26 30.77 0.88
N GLU A 123 -0.34 31.45 -0.27
CA GLU A 123 -0.95 30.88 -1.47
C GLU A 123 -0.05 29.84 -2.15
N LEU A 124 1.27 30.03 -2.08
CA LEU A 124 2.24 29.02 -2.53
C LEU A 124 2.22 27.80 -1.60
N GLU A 125 2.27 28.03 -0.29
CA GLU A 125 2.26 26.98 0.73
C GLU A 125 1.03 26.06 0.62
N GLU A 126 -0.16 26.62 0.36
CA GLU A 126 -1.37 25.83 0.19
C GLU A 126 -1.28 24.87 -1.01
N ARG A 127 -0.66 25.30 -2.11
CA ARG A 127 -0.46 24.44 -3.29
C ARG A 127 0.60 23.37 -3.05
N GLU A 128 1.65 23.72 -2.33
CA GLU A 128 2.66 22.75 -1.91
C GLU A 128 2.06 21.67 -1.00
N ARG A 129 1.11 22.03 -0.11
CA ARG A 129 0.34 21.05 0.68
C ARG A 129 -0.51 20.14 -0.19
N VAL A 130 -1.21 20.67 -1.17
CA VAL A 130 -2.01 19.86 -2.12
C VAL A 130 -1.11 18.87 -2.88
N LEU A 131 0.06 19.31 -3.35
CA LEU A 131 1.04 18.42 -3.97
C LEU A 131 1.55 17.35 -3.00
N ALA A 132 1.82 17.70 -1.74
CA ALA A 132 2.26 16.75 -0.73
C ALA A 132 1.21 15.67 -0.46
N VAL A 133 -0.07 16.04 -0.37
CA VAL A 133 -1.18 15.07 -0.23
C VAL A 133 -1.27 14.15 -1.44
N ALA A 134 -1.16 14.68 -2.66
CA ALA A 134 -1.18 13.87 -3.88
C ALA A 134 -0.01 12.86 -3.93
N LYS A 135 1.20 13.28 -3.53
CA LYS A 135 2.37 12.40 -3.42
C LYS A 135 2.17 11.30 -2.37
N ALA A 136 1.59 11.64 -1.22
CA ALA A 136 1.27 10.65 -0.19
C ALA A 136 0.22 9.62 -0.66
N ASN A 137 -0.68 9.99 -1.57
CA ASN A 137 -1.62 9.05 -2.17
C ASN A 137 -0.93 8.07 -3.12
N VAL A 138 0.03 8.54 -3.93
CA VAL A 138 0.88 7.67 -4.76
C VAL A 138 1.62 6.66 -3.90
N GLU A 139 2.33 7.11 -2.87
CA GLU A 139 3.08 6.24 -1.95
C GLU A 139 2.18 5.20 -1.30
N ARG A 140 1.06 5.64 -0.68
CA ARG A 140 0.11 4.73 -0.03
C ARG A 140 -0.46 3.68 -0.98
N THR A 141 -0.74 4.07 -2.22
CA THR A 141 -1.29 3.15 -3.22
C THR A 141 -0.23 2.17 -3.69
N GLY A 142 1.01 2.64 -3.89
CA GLY A 142 2.17 1.79 -4.17
C GLY A 142 2.40 0.74 -3.08
N SER A 143 2.41 1.14 -1.80
CA SER A 143 2.56 0.20 -0.68
C SER A 143 1.47 -0.87 -0.67
N ARG A 144 0.21 -0.52 -0.95
CA ARG A 144 -0.90 -1.49 -1.02
C ARG A 144 -0.78 -2.47 -2.17
N ILE A 145 -0.32 -2.00 -3.34
CA ILE A 145 -0.06 -2.87 -4.50
C ILE A 145 1.00 -3.91 -4.14
N GLU A 146 2.05 -3.46 -3.47
CA GLU A 146 3.16 -4.31 -3.08
C GLU A 146 2.79 -5.31 -1.98
N GLU A 147 2.13 -4.86 -0.92
CA GLU A 147 1.58 -5.72 0.14
C GLU A 147 0.67 -6.81 -0.47
N THR A 148 -0.23 -6.41 -1.40
CA THR A 148 -1.11 -7.34 -2.12
C THR A 148 -0.33 -8.36 -2.95
N GLY A 149 0.68 -7.89 -3.70
CA GLY A 149 1.51 -8.78 -4.50
C GLY A 149 2.39 -9.72 -3.68
N ILE A 150 2.76 -9.36 -2.46
CA ILE A 150 3.51 -10.20 -1.54
C ILE A 150 2.62 -11.31 -0.98
N ALA A 151 1.45 -10.96 -0.44
CA ALA A 151 0.55 -11.96 0.15
C ALA A 151 0.07 -12.99 -0.88
N ILE A 152 -0.19 -12.58 -2.13
CA ILE A 152 -0.50 -13.52 -3.24
C ILE A 152 0.64 -14.54 -3.43
N ARG A 153 1.89 -14.09 -3.49
CA ARG A 153 3.04 -14.99 -3.69
C ARG A 153 3.31 -15.90 -2.50
N GLU A 154 3.07 -15.42 -1.30
CA GLU A 154 3.18 -16.25 -0.10
C GLU A 154 2.13 -17.37 -0.12
N ALA A 155 0.88 -17.04 -0.47
CA ALA A 155 -0.17 -18.05 -0.61
C ALA A 155 0.17 -19.09 -1.69
N GLU A 156 0.65 -18.66 -2.86
CA GLU A 156 1.10 -19.55 -3.93
C GLU A 156 2.25 -20.47 -3.47
N ALA A 157 3.24 -19.92 -2.75
CA ALA A 157 4.35 -20.70 -2.24
C ALA A 157 3.95 -21.70 -1.15
N GLN A 158 2.98 -21.32 -0.31
CA GLN A 158 2.41 -22.22 0.69
C GLN A 158 1.61 -23.35 0.02
N GLU A 159 0.84 -23.06 -1.02
CA GLU A 159 0.11 -24.08 -1.78
C GLU A 159 1.09 -25.05 -2.47
N GLU A 160 2.15 -24.54 -3.09
CA GLU A 160 3.20 -25.36 -3.69
C GLU A 160 3.86 -26.28 -2.65
N LEU A 161 4.14 -25.77 -1.43
CA LEU A 161 4.67 -26.58 -0.34
C LEU A 161 3.70 -27.70 0.08
N MET A 162 2.39 -27.41 0.13
CA MET A 162 1.38 -28.42 0.47
C MET A 162 1.23 -29.48 -0.63
N ARG A 163 1.47 -29.13 -1.89
CA ARG A 163 1.44 -30.07 -3.02
C ARG A 163 2.71 -30.93 -3.11
N GLN A 164 3.83 -30.46 -2.58
CA GLN A 164 5.09 -31.21 -2.60
C GLN A 164 5.06 -32.34 -1.55
N PRO A 165 5.31 -33.61 -1.95
CA PRO A 165 5.60 -34.65 -0.97
C PRO A 165 6.84 -34.25 -0.16
N PRO A 166 6.96 -34.64 1.13
CA PRO A 166 8.11 -34.29 1.96
C PRO A 166 9.40 -34.67 1.21
N ALA A 167 10.22 -33.67 0.90
CA ALA A 167 11.33 -33.83 0.00
C ALA A 167 12.29 -34.92 0.51
N LEU A 168 12.41 -36.02 -0.26
CA LEU A 168 13.60 -36.86 -0.19
C LEU A 168 14.78 -35.99 -0.66
N ALA A 169 15.75 -35.80 0.22
CA ALA A 169 16.93 -34.99 -0.05
C ALA A 169 17.62 -35.44 -1.35
N GLY A 170 17.76 -34.53 -2.32
CA GLY A 170 18.61 -34.72 -3.50
C GLY A 170 17.90 -34.73 -4.85
N ALA A 171 17.32 -33.60 -5.27
CA ALA A 171 17.06 -33.35 -6.69
C ALA A 171 17.23 -31.85 -7.00
N SER A 172 18.40 -31.48 -7.49
CA SER A 172 18.75 -30.17 -8.02
C SER A 172 18.23 -30.02 -9.46
N GLY A 173 17.59 -28.89 -9.80
CA GLY A 173 17.37 -28.57 -11.21
C GLY A 173 16.36 -27.48 -11.60
N GLN A 174 15.61 -26.88 -10.69
CA GLN A 174 14.79 -25.69 -11.02
C GLN A 174 15.34 -24.44 -10.33
N PRO A 175 15.34 -23.26 -11.00
CA PRO A 175 15.53 -22.00 -10.29
C PRO A 175 14.34 -21.88 -9.34
N THR A 176 14.58 -22.15 -8.06
CA THR A 176 13.54 -22.13 -7.05
C THR A 176 12.95 -20.72 -7.04
N THR A 177 11.65 -20.58 -7.35
CA THR A 177 10.92 -19.29 -7.31
C THR A 177 11.04 -18.60 -5.96
N SER A 178 11.34 -19.40 -4.92
CA SER A 178 11.71 -18.96 -3.59
C SER A 178 12.84 -19.79 -2.97
N VAL A 179 13.58 -19.21 -2.02
CA VAL A 179 14.56 -19.92 -1.17
C VAL A 179 14.21 -19.67 0.28
N ARG A 180 14.11 -20.74 1.06
CA ARG A 180 13.86 -20.69 2.51
C ARG A 180 15.16 -20.89 3.28
N TYR A 181 15.37 -20.05 4.27
CA TYR A 181 16.34 -20.28 5.33
C TYR A 181 15.60 -20.50 6.64
N GLU A 182 15.70 -21.71 7.18
CA GLU A 182 15.21 -22.03 8.51
C GLU A 182 16.30 -21.72 9.54
N ALA A 183 15.93 -21.01 10.60
CA ALA A 183 16.84 -20.70 11.69
C ALA A 183 16.55 -21.57 12.91
N VAL A 184 17.61 -21.91 13.65
CA VAL A 184 17.54 -22.64 14.92
C VAL A 184 17.25 -21.69 16.11
N GLY A 185 17.51 -20.39 15.94
CA GLY A 185 17.29 -19.36 16.95
C GLY A 185 15.83 -18.95 17.13
N ARG A 186 15.53 -18.25 18.24
CA ARG A 186 14.25 -17.56 18.43
C ARG A 186 14.27 -16.25 17.66
N TRP A 187 13.44 -16.16 16.62
CA TRP A 187 13.06 -14.89 16.00
C TRP A 187 11.77 -14.39 16.66
N SER A 188 11.63 -13.06 16.74
CA SER A 188 10.35 -12.39 16.98
C SER A 188 10.29 -11.02 16.31
N LEU A 189 9.09 -10.46 16.13
CA LEU A 189 8.94 -9.06 15.69
C LEU A 189 9.63 -8.02 16.59
N ALA A 190 9.92 -8.32 17.86
CA ALA A 190 10.69 -7.42 18.71
C ALA A 190 12.11 -7.18 18.17
N ASP A 191 12.65 -8.15 17.42
CA ASP A 191 13.99 -8.09 16.83
C ASP A 191 14.03 -7.29 15.51
N ALA A 192 12.87 -6.89 14.99
CA ALA A 192 12.72 -6.13 13.75
C ALA A 192 13.58 -4.88 13.67
N ASN A 193 13.65 -4.14 14.78
CA ASN A 193 14.38 -2.88 14.84
C ASN A 193 15.90 -3.08 14.61
N SER A 194 16.44 -4.26 14.91
CA SER A 194 17.85 -4.57 14.61
C SER A 194 18.12 -4.60 13.10
N ILE A 195 17.20 -5.18 12.33
CA ILE A 195 17.27 -5.28 10.87
C ILE A 195 17.13 -3.89 10.24
N VAL A 196 16.18 -3.09 10.72
CA VAL A 196 15.98 -1.70 10.27
C VAL A 196 17.24 -0.86 10.49
N ARG A 197 17.88 -1.00 11.66
CA ARG A 197 19.15 -0.30 11.95
C ARG A 197 20.29 -0.79 11.08
N PHE A 198 20.46 -2.10 10.91
CA PHE A 198 21.46 -2.66 10.02
C PHE A 198 21.32 -2.12 8.59
N PHE A 199 20.09 -2.17 8.05
CA PHE A 199 19.81 -1.74 6.68
C PHE A 199 20.06 -0.25 6.49
N SER A 200 19.56 0.59 7.41
CA SER A 200 19.73 2.04 7.32
C SER A 200 21.18 2.48 7.49
N ALA A 201 21.94 1.85 8.40
CA ALA A 201 23.37 2.09 8.54
C ALA A 201 24.17 1.66 7.30
N SER A 202 23.77 0.58 6.63
CA SER A 202 24.48 0.03 5.47
C SER A 202 24.20 0.80 4.17
N PHE A 203 22.97 1.31 4.00
CA PHE A 203 22.50 1.86 2.71
C PHE A 203 22.05 3.32 2.76
N GLY A 204 22.06 3.96 3.94
CA GLY A 204 21.67 5.36 4.08
C GLY A 204 20.20 5.65 3.82
N ARG A 205 19.35 4.61 3.80
CA ARG A 205 17.90 4.72 3.59
C ARG A 205 17.14 3.74 4.47
N LEU A 206 15.86 4.02 4.71
CA LEU A 206 15.01 3.14 5.49
C LEU A 206 14.78 1.79 4.78
N LEU A 207 14.59 0.74 5.58
CA LEU A 207 14.18 -0.57 5.10
C LEU A 207 12.79 -0.46 4.47
N PRO A 208 12.60 -0.88 3.21
CA PRO A 208 11.29 -0.85 2.54
C PRO A 208 10.32 -1.90 3.10
N ILE A 209 9.78 -1.68 4.31
CA ILE A 209 8.83 -2.59 4.94
C ILE A 209 7.46 -2.43 4.26
N THR A 210 6.90 -3.55 3.80
CA THR A 210 5.59 -3.61 3.12
C THR A 210 4.52 -4.23 4.00
N ALA A 211 4.89 -5.13 4.89
CA ALA A 211 4.04 -5.67 5.94
C ALA A 211 4.87 -5.83 7.22
N LEU A 212 4.31 -5.46 8.38
CA LEU A 212 4.93 -5.65 9.69
C LEU A 212 3.94 -6.39 10.59
N GLY A 213 4.14 -7.69 10.73
CA GLY A 213 3.22 -8.58 11.41
C GLY A 213 1.91 -8.77 10.65
N GLN A 214 0.90 -9.26 11.38
CA GLN A 214 -0.42 -9.51 10.81
C GLN A 214 -1.03 -8.24 10.23
N THR A 215 -1.39 -8.30 8.95
CA THR A 215 -2.14 -7.24 8.29
C THR A 215 -3.57 -7.69 7.98
N PRO A 216 -4.52 -6.75 7.78
CA PRO A 216 -5.87 -7.10 7.34
C PRO A 216 -5.90 -7.89 6.03
N LEU A 217 -4.87 -7.75 5.19
CA LEU A 217 -4.74 -8.53 3.97
C LEU A 217 -4.43 -10.00 4.27
N HIS A 218 -3.43 -10.26 5.11
CA HIS A 218 -3.12 -11.62 5.56
C HIS A 218 -4.32 -12.27 6.28
N GLU A 219 -5.07 -11.51 7.08
CA GLU A 219 -6.28 -12.02 7.75
C GLU A 219 -7.37 -12.45 6.76
N ARG A 220 -7.60 -11.65 5.70
CA ARG A 220 -8.53 -12.03 4.63
C ARG A 220 -8.08 -13.27 3.87
N MET A 221 -6.78 -13.48 3.74
CA MET A 221 -6.18 -14.66 3.11
C MET A 221 -6.10 -15.87 4.04
N GLY A 222 -6.47 -15.73 5.31
CA GLY A 222 -6.30 -16.79 6.31
C GLY A 222 -4.84 -17.16 6.53
N LEU A 223 -3.91 -16.22 6.35
CA LEU A 223 -2.47 -16.40 6.57
C LEU A 223 -2.09 -15.80 7.93
N ASP A 224 -1.36 -16.57 8.74
CA ASP A 224 -0.81 -16.12 10.03
C ASP A 224 0.57 -15.51 9.83
N HIS A 225 0.62 -14.18 9.74
CA HIS A 225 1.83 -13.38 9.54
C HIS A 225 2.28 -12.68 10.84
N ARG A 226 1.72 -13.05 12.00
CA ARG A 226 1.93 -12.33 13.28
C ARG A 226 3.38 -12.20 13.73
N ASP A 227 4.23 -13.12 13.33
CA ASP A 227 5.65 -13.14 13.72
C ASP A 227 6.57 -13.02 12.50
N ALA A 228 6.11 -12.30 11.47
CA ALA A 228 6.85 -12.05 10.25
C ALA A 228 6.74 -10.59 9.79
N MET A 229 7.61 -10.20 8.88
CA MET A 229 7.52 -8.92 8.16
C MET A 229 7.94 -9.15 6.71
N ASP A 230 7.42 -8.35 5.80
CA ASP A 230 7.84 -8.37 4.41
C ASP A 230 8.57 -7.10 4.04
N VAL A 231 9.58 -7.25 3.19
CA VAL A 231 10.35 -6.13 2.67
C VAL A 231 10.46 -6.15 1.14
N ALA A 232 10.25 -4.99 0.55
CA ALA A 232 10.37 -4.69 -0.88
C ALA A 232 11.84 -4.63 -1.35
N VAL A 233 12.59 -5.71 -1.11
CA VAL A 233 13.99 -5.81 -1.50
C VAL A 233 14.18 -7.01 -2.40
N HIS A 234 14.73 -6.76 -3.59
CA HIS A 234 15.03 -7.82 -4.55
C HIS A 234 16.20 -8.68 -4.02
N PRO A 235 16.08 -10.02 -3.93
CA PRO A 235 17.14 -10.88 -3.40
C PRO A 235 18.50 -10.74 -4.11
N ASP A 236 18.50 -10.57 -5.43
CA ASP A 236 19.72 -10.32 -6.22
C ASP A 236 20.25 -8.88 -6.19
N SER A 237 19.60 -7.93 -5.52
CA SER A 237 20.20 -6.60 -5.36
C SER A 237 21.38 -6.67 -4.38
N PRO A 238 22.34 -5.72 -4.44
CA PRO A 238 23.37 -5.60 -3.41
C PRO A 238 22.78 -5.54 -1.99
N GLU A 239 21.69 -4.79 -1.81
CA GLU A 239 20.98 -4.71 -0.53
C GLU A 239 20.29 -6.03 -0.15
N GLY A 240 19.66 -6.72 -1.10
CA GLY A 240 19.03 -8.01 -0.87
C GLY A 240 20.03 -9.08 -0.44
N ARG A 241 21.17 -9.17 -1.14
CA ARG A 241 22.25 -10.11 -0.76
C ARG A 241 22.83 -9.79 0.61
N ALA A 242 23.08 -8.52 0.92
CA ALA A 242 23.59 -8.10 2.22
C ALA A 242 22.58 -8.36 3.34
N LEU A 243 21.29 -8.08 3.11
CA LEU A 243 20.21 -8.37 4.04
C LEU A 243 20.11 -9.88 4.30
N MET A 244 20.04 -10.70 3.26
CA MET A 244 20.03 -12.16 3.44
C MET A 244 21.27 -12.68 4.17
N ALA A 245 22.46 -12.11 3.91
CA ALA A 245 23.67 -12.47 4.64
C ALA A 245 23.58 -12.09 6.12
N TYR A 246 23.08 -10.90 6.45
CA TYR A 246 22.82 -10.47 7.82
C TYR A 246 21.82 -11.38 8.53
N LEU A 247 20.70 -11.72 7.87
CA LEU A 247 19.67 -12.61 8.42
C LEU A 247 20.24 -14.01 8.73
N ARG A 248 21.03 -14.57 7.80
CA ARG A 248 21.74 -15.85 8.04
C ARG A 248 22.72 -15.74 9.20
N GLY A 249 23.52 -14.69 9.25
CA GLY A 249 24.53 -14.47 10.29
C GLY A 249 23.94 -14.31 11.70
N ASN A 250 22.69 -13.84 11.80
CA ASN A 250 21.99 -13.65 13.07
C ASN A 250 20.97 -14.77 13.36
N GLY A 251 20.91 -15.83 12.54
CA GLY A 251 19.94 -16.91 12.73
C GLY A 251 18.49 -16.41 12.69
N ILE A 252 18.16 -15.54 11.74
CA ILE A 252 16.81 -15.04 11.51
C ILE A 252 16.23 -15.78 10.30
N PRO A 253 15.08 -16.46 10.43
CA PRO A 253 14.48 -17.19 9.32
C PRO A 253 13.95 -16.22 8.27
N PHE A 254 13.98 -16.62 6.99
CA PHE A 254 13.42 -15.83 5.90
C PHE A 254 13.10 -16.69 4.69
N ILE A 255 12.27 -16.14 3.81
CA ILE A 255 12.00 -16.65 2.47
C ILE A 255 12.28 -15.52 1.48
N ALA A 256 13.13 -15.78 0.50
CA ALA A 256 13.40 -14.84 -0.59
C ALA A 256 12.62 -15.26 -1.83
N PHE A 257 12.05 -14.31 -2.56
CA PHE A 257 11.26 -14.55 -3.77
C PHE A 257 11.84 -13.75 -4.94
N TRP A 258 12.15 -14.40 -6.07
CA TRP A 258 12.92 -13.78 -7.18
C TRP A 258 12.09 -13.24 -8.33
N ASN A 259 10.97 -13.87 -8.67
CA ASN A 259 10.34 -13.62 -9.98
C ASN A 259 9.11 -12.73 -9.90
N ARG A 260 8.96 -11.89 -10.94
CA ARG A 260 7.71 -11.24 -11.33
C ARG A 260 6.83 -12.28 -12.03
N VAL A 261 5.56 -12.36 -11.67
CA VAL A 261 4.56 -13.15 -12.40
C VAL A 261 3.75 -12.19 -13.27
N SER A 262 3.86 -12.32 -14.60
CA SER A 262 3.12 -11.45 -15.53
C SER A 262 1.62 -11.56 -15.27
N GLY A 263 0.95 -10.44 -14.97
CA GLY A 263 -0.48 -10.41 -14.63
C GLY A 263 -0.82 -10.76 -13.18
N ALA A 264 0.11 -11.24 -12.35
CA ALA A 264 -0.19 -11.68 -10.97
C ALA A 264 0.71 -11.07 -9.86
N ALA A 265 1.96 -10.68 -10.13
CA ALA A 265 2.88 -10.13 -9.12
C ALA A 265 3.76 -8.98 -9.65
N THR A 266 4.12 -8.02 -8.79
CA THR A 266 4.81 -6.77 -9.19
C THR A 266 6.33 -6.80 -9.08
N GLY A 267 6.93 -7.68 -8.26
CA GLY A 267 8.40 -7.84 -8.21
C GLY A 267 8.94 -8.55 -6.98
N ALA A 268 10.20 -8.98 -7.01
CA ALA A 268 10.90 -9.74 -5.97
C ALA A 268 10.85 -9.11 -4.55
N HIS A 269 10.78 -9.95 -3.50
CA HIS A 269 10.75 -9.49 -2.10
C HIS A 269 11.42 -10.50 -1.16
N ILE A 270 11.65 -10.09 0.10
CA ILE A 270 12.12 -10.97 1.17
C ILE A 270 11.09 -10.94 2.29
N HIS A 271 10.56 -12.11 2.62
CA HIS A 271 9.75 -12.37 3.81
C HIS A 271 10.68 -12.75 4.95
N ILE A 272 10.63 -12.02 6.06
CA ILE A 272 11.49 -12.22 7.22
C ILE A 272 10.63 -12.76 8.37
N GLY A 273 11.05 -13.87 8.94
CA GLY A 273 10.30 -14.60 9.93
C GLY A 273 9.97 -16.00 9.49
N ARG A 274 9.06 -16.63 10.24
CA ARG A 274 8.57 -17.96 9.90
C ARG A 274 7.56 -17.84 8.74
N PRO A 275 7.51 -18.82 7.83
CA PRO A 275 6.49 -18.86 6.78
C PRO A 275 5.09 -18.69 7.38
N SER A 276 4.23 -17.88 6.76
CA SER A 276 2.84 -17.82 7.22
C SER A 276 2.16 -19.17 7.06
N LEU A 277 1.48 -19.60 8.12
CA LEU A 277 0.67 -20.81 8.11
C LEU A 277 -0.79 -20.45 7.87
N ARG A 278 -1.57 -21.38 7.31
CA ARG A 278 -3.02 -21.20 7.28
C ARG A 278 -3.53 -21.12 8.71
N MET A 279 -4.27 -20.05 9.00
CA MET A 279 -5.03 -19.93 10.23
C MET A 279 -6.11 -21.00 10.20
N THR A 280 -6.02 -21.98 11.10
CA THR A 280 -7.11 -22.95 11.28
C THR A 280 -8.35 -22.18 11.70
N SER A 281 -9.42 -22.20 10.89
CA SER A 281 -10.70 -21.63 11.28
C SER A 281 -11.15 -22.31 12.57
N LYS A 282 -11.44 -21.51 13.60
CA LYS A 282 -12.00 -22.01 14.86
C LYS A 282 -13.51 -22.15 14.77
#